data_AF-A0A349PAP0-F1
#
_entry.id   AF-A0A349PAP0-F1
#
_cell.length_a   1.000
_cell.length_b   1.000
_cell.length_c   1.000
_cell.angle_alpha   90.00
_cell.angle_beta   90.00
_cell.angle_gamma   90.00
#
_symmetry.space_group_name_H-M   'P 1'
#
loop_
_entity.id
_entity.type
_entity.pdbx_description
1 polymer ?
#
loop_
_entity_poly.entity_id
_entity_poly.type
_entity_poly.pdbx_seq_one_letter_code
_entity_poly.pdbx_strand_id
1 'polypeptide(L)'
;MKKELLLIPALALLAACAGGKRGVSLTSEPSIERAFDVLEGTREGRPLVKFLRKHPVIFEYSNTAGLCHKFSLKTGKIFLPPEYKSSGKILAVAVARAAYIYKLYSGTGLDEIIAEEEELSALLAARLAVELELLDGDFRKARGAEGLKASFCAYILNGSRYAMEQARRQALAADSDCQRPLDTLESQRVWLERMRKAVNDGTFYQLIYDRDQLRVKRGALTMSQAMKNDAELRGLPAYEMYRYQRAFYDRQSDVVERFEKVRAGELRGDAEWRKGKQAVLDSAREEFSDCVLPD
;
A
#
# COMPACT_ATOMS: atom_id res chain seq x y z
N MET A 1 -14.82 -62.18 -12.74
CA MET A 1 -15.19 -60.98 -11.97
C MET A 1 -14.00 -60.46 -11.11
N LYS A 2 -12.87 -60.07 -11.73
CA LYS A 2 -11.65 -59.60 -11.01
C LYS A 2 -10.91 -58.45 -11.71
N LYS A 3 -11.55 -57.72 -12.64
CA LYS A 3 -10.93 -56.58 -13.35
C LYS A 3 -11.44 -55.21 -12.91
N GLU A 4 -12.49 -55.15 -12.09
CA GLU A 4 -13.08 -53.86 -11.65
C GLU A 4 -12.51 -53.34 -10.32
N LEU A 5 -11.76 -54.16 -9.58
CA LEU A 5 -11.17 -53.77 -8.28
C LEU A 5 -9.88 -52.94 -8.38
N LEU A 6 -9.32 -52.74 -9.58
CA LEU A 6 -8.07 -51.99 -9.77
C LEU A 6 -8.27 -50.51 -10.16
N LEU A 7 -9.51 -50.07 -10.40
CA LEU A 7 -9.82 -48.68 -10.77
C LEU A 7 -10.07 -47.75 -9.57
N ILE A 8 -10.41 -48.33 -8.41
CA ILE A 8 -10.75 -47.58 -7.20
C ILE A 8 -9.54 -46.83 -6.57
N PRO A 9 -8.32 -47.40 -6.47
CA PRO A 9 -7.18 -46.66 -5.88
C PRO A 9 -6.66 -45.54 -6.80
N ALA A 10 -6.81 -45.68 -8.12
CA ALA A 10 -6.43 -44.64 -9.10
C ALA A 10 -7.37 -43.42 -9.02
N LEU A 11 -8.67 -43.64 -8.80
CA LEU A 11 -9.65 -42.57 -8.59
C LEU A 11 -9.47 -41.87 -7.22
N ALA A 12 -9.03 -42.59 -6.18
CA ALA A 12 -8.74 -42.00 -4.88
C ALA A 12 -7.47 -41.10 -4.89
N LEU A 13 -6.45 -41.45 -5.68
CA LEU A 13 -5.27 -40.61 -5.89
C LEU A 13 -5.57 -39.35 -6.70
N LEU A 14 -6.50 -39.41 -7.66
CA LEU A 14 -6.97 -38.23 -8.39
C LEU A 14 -7.86 -37.31 -7.53
N ALA A 15 -8.67 -37.87 -6.62
CA ALA A 15 -9.45 -37.09 -5.66
C ALA A 15 -8.59 -36.41 -4.58
N ALA A 16 -7.47 -37.04 -4.18
CA ALA A 16 -6.51 -36.45 -3.22
C ALA A 16 -5.73 -35.26 -3.82
N CYS A 17 -5.53 -35.22 -5.13
CA CYS A 17 -4.95 -34.07 -5.84
C CYS A 17 -5.97 -32.95 -6.11
N ALA A 18 -7.27 -33.24 -6.04
CA ALA A 18 -8.36 -32.27 -6.14
C ALA A 18 -8.73 -31.62 -4.79
N GLY A 19 -8.02 -31.96 -3.71
CA GLY A 19 -7.99 -31.21 -2.45
C GLY A 19 -7.31 -29.85 -2.65
N GLY A 20 -7.89 -29.03 -3.52
CA GLY A 20 -7.44 -27.69 -3.82
C GLY A 20 -7.31 -26.91 -2.52
N LYS A 21 -6.15 -26.28 -2.34
CA LYS A 21 -5.91 -25.26 -1.33
C LYS A 21 -7.16 -24.38 -1.26
N ARG A 22 -8.00 -24.54 -0.21
CA ARG A 22 -8.93 -23.48 0.20
C ARG A 22 -8.05 -22.36 0.74
N GLY A 23 -7.36 -21.68 -0.17
CA GLY A 23 -6.63 -20.47 0.12
C GLY A 23 -7.63 -19.44 0.64
N VAL A 24 -7.19 -18.61 1.58
CA VAL A 24 -7.98 -17.46 1.99
C VAL A 24 -8.26 -16.64 0.73
N SER A 25 -9.54 -16.52 0.37
CA SER A 25 -9.96 -15.71 -0.77
C SER A 25 -9.67 -14.25 -0.42
N LEU A 26 -8.91 -13.60 -1.30
CA LEU A 26 -8.56 -12.18 -1.18
C LEU A 26 -9.57 -11.28 -1.92
N THR A 27 -10.53 -11.86 -2.65
CA THR A 27 -11.54 -11.13 -3.43
C THR A 27 -12.58 -12.12 -3.96
N SER A 28 -13.80 -11.64 -4.25
CA SER A 28 -14.82 -12.38 -5.00
C SER A 28 -14.84 -12.02 -6.49
N GLU A 29 -13.99 -11.10 -6.94
CA GLU A 29 -14.01 -10.54 -8.31
C GLU A 29 -13.06 -11.29 -9.24
N PRO A 30 -13.55 -11.98 -10.30
CA PRO A 30 -12.70 -12.77 -11.21
C PRO A 30 -11.63 -11.96 -11.95
N SER A 31 -11.85 -10.66 -12.16
CA SER A 31 -10.83 -9.77 -12.73
C SER A 31 -9.67 -9.52 -11.77
N ILE A 32 -9.94 -9.41 -10.46
CA ILE A 32 -8.91 -9.19 -9.44
C ILE A 32 -8.17 -10.50 -9.17
N GLU A 33 -8.86 -11.65 -9.21
CA GLU A 33 -8.20 -12.98 -9.15
C GLU A 33 -7.18 -13.15 -10.28
N ARG A 34 -7.58 -12.86 -11.52
CA ARG A 34 -6.64 -12.88 -12.67
C ARG A 34 -5.49 -11.89 -12.52
N ALA A 35 -5.73 -10.74 -11.89
CA ALA A 35 -4.67 -9.79 -11.57
C ALA A 35 -3.66 -10.41 -10.58
N PHE A 36 -4.11 -11.15 -9.56
CA PHE A 36 -3.20 -11.90 -8.69
C PHE A 36 -2.42 -12.99 -9.45
N ASP A 37 -3.05 -13.71 -10.37
CA ASP A 37 -2.35 -14.71 -11.19
C ASP A 37 -1.23 -14.09 -12.02
N VAL A 38 -1.48 -12.93 -12.64
CA VAL A 38 -0.45 -12.14 -13.33
C VAL A 38 0.68 -11.76 -12.37
N LEU A 39 0.35 -11.30 -11.17
CA LEU A 39 1.35 -10.94 -10.16
C LEU A 39 2.20 -12.13 -9.70
N GLU A 40 1.63 -13.32 -9.54
CA GLU A 40 2.39 -14.54 -9.19
C GLU A 40 3.44 -14.93 -10.24
N GLY A 41 3.21 -14.54 -11.50
CA GLY A 41 4.13 -14.72 -12.61
C GLY A 41 5.34 -13.79 -12.58
N THR A 42 5.29 -12.69 -11.83
CA THR A 42 6.35 -11.65 -11.82
C THR A 42 7.30 -11.80 -10.64
N ARG A 43 8.50 -11.21 -10.74
CA ARG A 43 9.52 -11.27 -9.68
C ARG A 43 9.09 -10.42 -8.49
N GLU A 44 8.55 -9.24 -8.75
CA GLU A 44 8.08 -8.30 -7.73
C GLU A 44 6.72 -8.71 -7.14
N GLY A 45 5.80 -9.22 -7.95
CA GLY A 45 4.43 -9.56 -7.53
C GLY A 45 4.34 -10.85 -6.71
N ARG A 46 5.15 -11.88 -7.01
CA ARG A 46 5.06 -13.17 -6.29
C ARG A 46 5.30 -13.06 -4.78
N PRO A 47 6.34 -12.36 -4.29
CA PRO A 47 6.52 -12.12 -2.85
C PRO A 47 5.34 -11.39 -2.23
N LEU A 48 4.73 -10.46 -2.96
CA LEU A 48 3.59 -9.67 -2.50
C LEU A 48 2.33 -10.54 -2.36
N VAL A 49 2.00 -11.37 -3.35
CA VAL A 49 0.87 -12.31 -3.25
C VAL A 49 1.08 -13.31 -2.11
N LYS A 50 2.31 -13.81 -1.93
CA LYS A 50 2.66 -14.68 -0.79
C LYS A 50 2.45 -13.96 0.56
N PHE A 51 2.76 -12.67 0.63
CA PHE A 51 2.51 -11.85 1.81
C PHE A 51 1.00 -11.72 2.10
N LEU A 52 0.20 -11.40 1.08
CA LEU A 52 -1.27 -11.23 1.22
C LEU A 52 -1.95 -12.53 1.67
N ARG A 53 -1.48 -13.70 1.22
CA ARG A 53 -2.00 -14.98 1.71
C ARG A 53 -1.75 -15.22 3.20
N LYS A 54 -0.71 -14.61 3.77
CA LYS A 54 -0.39 -14.68 5.21
C LYS A 54 -1.07 -13.57 6.02
N HIS A 55 -1.33 -12.43 5.38
CA HIS A 55 -1.94 -11.24 5.97
C HIS A 55 -3.11 -10.84 5.06
N PRO A 56 -4.26 -11.55 5.18
CA PRO A 56 -5.34 -11.38 4.23
C PRO A 56 -6.01 -10.02 4.38
N VAL A 57 -6.23 -9.38 3.24
CA VAL A 57 -7.01 -8.16 3.07
C VAL A 57 -7.88 -8.35 1.82
N ILE A 58 -9.15 -7.97 1.92
CA ILE A 58 -10.12 -8.19 0.86
C ILE A 58 -10.04 -7.04 -0.15
N PHE A 59 -9.87 -7.37 -1.42
CA PHE A 59 -9.91 -6.45 -2.54
C PHE A 59 -11.30 -6.46 -3.18
N GLU A 60 -11.91 -5.29 -3.28
CA GLU A 60 -13.22 -5.08 -3.89
C GLU A 60 -13.14 -3.85 -4.81
N TYR A 61 -14.08 -3.71 -5.74
CA TYR A 61 -14.23 -2.44 -6.44
C TYR A 61 -14.94 -1.42 -5.56
N SER A 62 -14.53 -0.17 -5.66
CA SER A 62 -15.21 0.93 -4.98
C SER A 62 -16.56 1.23 -5.62
N ASN A 63 -17.56 1.51 -4.78
CA ASN A 63 -18.87 2.03 -5.22
C ASN A 63 -18.96 3.56 -5.15
N THR A 64 -17.89 4.25 -4.72
CA THR A 64 -17.83 5.71 -4.66
C THR A 64 -17.08 6.27 -5.85
N ALA A 65 -17.44 7.48 -6.29
CA ALA A 65 -16.65 8.23 -7.26
C ALA A 65 -15.20 8.40 -6.75
N GLY A 66 -14.22 8.27 -7.65
CA GLY A 66 -12.80 8.41 -7.35
C GLY A 66 -11.93 7.39 -8.09
N LEU A 67 -10.75 7.82 -8.54
CA LEU A 67 -9.79 7.00 -9.30
C LEU A 67 -8.61 6.49 -8.46
N CYS A 68 -8.67 6.67 -7.15
CA CYS A 68 -7.66 6.19 -6.20
C CYS A 68 -8.10 4.92 -5.49
N HIS A 69 -7.10 4.16 -5.03
CA HIS A 69 -7.36 3.13 -4.04
C HIS A 69 -7.87 3.76 -2.74
N LYS A 70 -8.82 3.10 -2.09
CA LYS A 70 -9.30 3.52 -0.77
C LYS A 70 -9.05 2.40 0.23
N PHE A 71 -8.42 2.74 1.33
CA PHE A 71 -8.06 1.79 2.37
C PHE A 71 -9.05 1.85 3.52
N SER A 72 -9.79 0.75 3.74
CA SER A 72 -10.59 0.55 4.95
C SER A 72 -9.94 -0.54 5.79
N LEU A 73 -8.77 -0.21 6.35
CA LEU A 73 -7.91 -1.16 7.07
C LEU A 73 -8.58 -1.73 8.31
N LYS A 74 -9.45 -0.96 8.98
CA LYS A 74 -10.28 -1.43 10.12
C LYS A 74 -11.20 -2.58 9.72
N THR A 75 -11.73 -2.57 8.50
CA THR A 75 -12.60 -3.64 7.98
C THR A 75 -11.82 -4.67 7.16
N GLY A 76 -10.49 -4.55 7.07
CA GLY A 76 -9.65 -5.43 6.27
C GLY A 76 -9.96 -5.34 4.77
N LYS A 77 -10.28 -4.15 4.25
CA LYS A 77 -10.63 -3.96 2.84
C LYS A 77 -9.77 -2.93 2.11
N ILE A 78 -9.49 -3.20 0.85
CA ILE A 78 -8.89 -2.30 -0.13
C ILE A 78 -9.86 -2.17 -1.29
N PHE A 79 -10.28 -0.95 -1.58
CA PHE A 79 -11.15 -0.66 -2.71
C PHE A 79 -10.33 -0.18 -3.89
N LEU A 80 -10.59 -0.77 -5.06
CA LEU A 80 -9.96 -0.42 -6.33
C LEU A 80 -10.94 0.36 -7.23
N PRO A 81 -10.47 1.28 -8.07
CA PRO A 81 -11.30 1.92 -9.08
C PRO A 81 -11.84 0.88 -10.09
N PRO A 82 -13.16 0.85 -10.36
CA PRO A 82 -13.76 -0.09 -11.31
C PRO A 82 -13.26 0.12 -12.75
N GLU A 83 -12.76 1.31 -13.09
CA GLU A 83 -12.29 1.69 -14.42
C GLU A 83 -11.09 0.84 -14.88
N TYR A 84 -10.27 0.34 -13.95
CA TYR A 84 -9.12 -0.51 -14.23
C TYR A 84 -9.50 -1.91 -14.75
N LYS A 85 -10.76 -2.34 -14.61
CA LYS A 85 -11.25 -3.66 -15.06
C LYS A 85 -11.03 -3.92 -16.55
N SER A 86 -10.95 -2.85 -17.35
CA SER A 86 -10.79 -2.88 -18.80
C SER A 86 -9.39 -3.28 -19.29
N SER A 87 -8.38 -3.31 -18.42
CA SER A 87 -7.03 -3.78 -18.75
C SER A 87 -6.44 -4.62 -17.63
N GLY A 88 -6.22 -5.93 -17.90
CA GLY A 88 -5.71 -6.87 -16.88
C GLY A 88 -4.31 -6.51 -16.37
N LYS A 89 -3.43 -5.99 -17.24
CA LYS A 89 -2.09 -5.55 -16.83
C LYS A 89 -2.14 -4.31 -15.94
N ILE A 90 -2.96 -3.31 -16.29
CA ILE A 90 -3.15 -2.11 -15.47
C ILE A 90 -3.77 -2.46 -14.13
N LEU A 91 -4.78 -3.34 -14.13
CA LEU A 91 -5.38 -3.82 -12.90
C LEU A 91 -4.34 -4.55 -12.02
N ALA A 92 -3.47 -5.40 -12.60
CA ALA A 92 -2.39 -6.03 -11.86
C ALA A 92 -1.44 -5.02 -11.23
N VAL A 93 -1.05 -3.96 -11.96
CA VAL A 93 -0.22 -2.88 -11.41
C VAL A 93 -0.93 -2.12 -10.28
N ALA A 94 -2.21 -1.79 -10.46
CA ALA A 94 -3.01 -1.11 -9.44
C ALA A 94 -3.18 -1.96 -8.17
N VAL A 95 -3.48 -3.26 -8.33
CA VAL A 95 -3.56 -4.23 -7.23
C VAL A 95 -2.23 -4.31 -6.50
N ALA A 96 -1.11 -4.42 -7.23
CA ALA A 96 0.22 -4.49 -6.63
C ALA A 96 0.57 -3.22 -5.86
N ARG A 97 0.27 -2.03 -6.42
CA ARG A 97 0.50 -0.76 -5.74
C ARG A 97 -0.23 -0.71 -4.39
N ALA A 98 -1.54 -0.99 -4.39
CA ALA A 98 -2.35 -0.95 -3.18
C ALA A 98 -1.94 -2.04 -2.17
N ALA A 99 -1.69 -3.25 -2.65
CA ALA A 99 -1.20 -4.36 -1.82
C ALA A 99 0.14 -4.04 -1.17
N TYR A 100 1.03 -3.33 -1.87
CA TYR A 100 2.33 -2.98 -1.36
C TYR A 100 2.28 -1.88 -0.31
N ILE A 101 1.41 -0.87 -0.48
CA ILE A 101 1.10 0.10 0.59
C ILE A 101 0.61 -0.65 1.83
N TYR A 102 -0.33 -1.59 1.66
CA TYR A 102 -0.81 -2.41 2.79
C TYR A 102 0.30 -3.25 3.45
N LYS A 103 1.23 -3.79 2.66
CA LYS A 103 2.40 -4.52 3.18
C LYS A 103 3.29 -3.59 4.02
N LEU A 104 3.56 -2.37 3.55
CA LEU A 104 4.35 -1.38 4.29
C LEU A 104 3.65 -1.01 5.60
N TYR A 105 2.36 -0.66 5.54
CA TYR A 105 1.55 -0.32 6.70
C TYR A 105 1.57 -1.44 7.75
N SER A 106 1.32 -2.68 7.31
CA SER A 106 1.23 -3.84 8.20
C SER A 106 2.59 -4.25 8.78
N GLY A 107 3.67 -4.07 8.02
CA GLY A 107 5.03 -4.42 8.45
C GLY A 107 5.68 -3.38 9.36
N THR A 108 5.34 -2.11 9.17
CA THR A 108 5.96 -1.00 9.91
C THR A 108 5.22 -0.66 11.20
N GLY A 109 3.91 -0.90 11.24
CA GLY A 109 3.08 -0.63 12.41
C GLY A 109 2.69 0.85 12.53
N LEU A 110 2.73 1.58 11.41
CA LEU A 110 2.18 2.94 11.32
C LEU A 110 0.69 2.94 11.66
N ASP A 111 0.24 3.99 12.34
CA ASP A 111 -1.17 4.14 12.71
C ASP A 111 -2.05 4.58 11.52
N GLU A 112 -1.45 5.14 10.47
CA GLU A 112 -2.08 5.66 9.26
C GLU A 112 -1.15 5.48 8.06
N ILE A 113 -1.72 5.50 6.85
CA ILE A 113 -0.94 5.49 5.62
C ILE A 113 -0.30 6.86 5.42
N ILE A 114 0.97 6.88 5.02
CA ILE A 114 1.77 8.10 4.83
C ILE A 114 2.22 8.29 3.38
N ALA A 115 2.62 9.52 3.04
CA ALA A 115 3.07 9.87 1.70
C ALA A 115 4.27 9.02 1.23
N GLU A 116 5.18 8.66 2.13
CA GLU A 116 6.33 7.83 1.78
C GLU A 116 5.94 6.39 1.35
N GLU A 117 4.79 5.86 1.78
CA GLU A 117 4.31 4.57 1.29
C GLU A 117 3.83 4.67 -0.17
N GLU A 118 3.18 5.77 -0.53
CA GLU A 118 2.80 6.08 -1.91
C GLU A 118 4.04 6.21 -2.80
N GLU A 119 5.09 6.90 -2.34
CA GLU A 119 6.38 7.00 -3.04
C GLU A 119 6.96 5.63 -3.39
N LEU A 120 7.12 4.76 -2.38
CA LEU A 120 7.71 3.44 -2.56
C LEU A 120 6.81 2.54 -3.42
N SER A 121 5.50 2.65 -3.27
CA SER A 121 4.55 1.92 -4.10
C SER A 121 4.58 2.36 -5.56
N ALA A 122 4.86 3.63 -5.85
CA ALA A 122 5.03 4.13 -7.21
C ALA A 122 6.27 3.52 -7.88
N LEU A 123 7.38 3.37 -7.13
CA LEU A 123 8.57 2.67 -7.62
C LEU A 123 8.28 1.21 -7.91
N LEU A 124 7.58 0.49 -7.01
CA LEU A 124 7.18 -0.89 -7.26
C LEU A 124 6.28 -0.99 -8.49
N ALA A 125 5.26 -0.14 -8.58
CA ALA A 125 4.32 -0.12 -9.70
C ALA A 125 5.05 0.11 -11.03
N ALA A 126 6.04 1.00 -11.05
CA ALA A 126 6.85 1.24 -12.24
C ALA A 126 7.73 0.04 -12.62
N ARG A 127 8.42 -0.58 -11.65
CA ARG A 127 9.20 -1.81 -11.89
C ARG A 127 8.33 -2.94 -12.44
N LEU A 128 7.16 -3.13 -11.85
CA LEU A 128 6.19 -4.11 -12.29
C LEU A 128 5.65 -3.79 -13.69
N ALA A 129 5.42 -2.52 -14.01
CA ALA A 129 4.98 -2.12 -15.35
C ALA A 129 6.02 -2.45 -16.42
N VAL A 130 7.31 -2.31 -16.10
CA VAL A 130 8.41 -2.80 -16.97
C VAL A 130 8.38 -4.32 -17.09
N GLU A 131 8.24 -5.07 -15.98
CA GLU A 131 8.19 -6.54 -16.01
C GLU A 131 6.99 -7.10 -16.79
N LEU A 132 5.88 -6.37 -16.80
CA LEU A 132 4.67 -6.72 -17.54
C LEU A 132 4.67 -6.22 -18.99
N GLU A 133 5.74 -5.55 -19.42
CA GLU A 133 5.88 -4.97 -20.76
C GLU A 133 4.63 -4.14 -21.12
N LEU A 134 4.27 -3.22 -20.23
CA LEU A 134 3.14 -2.32 -20.44
C LEU A 134 3.46 -1.33 -21.57
N LEU A 135 2.56 -1.24 -22.54
CA LEU A 135 2.64 -0.30 -23.67
C LEU A 135 1.69 0.87 -23.46
N ASP A 136 1.87 1.96 -24.21
CA ASP A 136 0.99 3.14 -24.08
C ASP A 136 -0.49 2.79 -24.35
N GLY A 137 -0.71 1.89 -25.31
CA GLY A 137 -2.04 1.38 -25.64
C GLY A 137 -2.74 0.66 -24.48
N ASP A 138 -1.99 0.08 -23.53
CA ASP A 138 -2.59 -0.57 -22.35
C ASP A 138 -3.11 0.44 -21.33
N PHE A 139 -2.44 1.59 -21.19
CA PHE A 139 -2.93 2.70 -20.37
C PHE A 139 -4.17 3.35 -20.98
N ARG A 140 -4.24 3.49 -22.32
CA ARG A 140 -5.42 4.05 -23.01
C ARG A 140 -6.68 3.19 -22.88
N LYS A 141 -6.52 1.86 -22.74
CA LYS A 141 -7.65 0.93 -22.54
C LYS A 141 -8.32 1.13 -21.18
N ALA A 142 -7.53 1.48 -20.16
CA ALA A 142 -8.01 1.69 -18.80
C ALA A 142 -8.34 3.15 -18.53
N ARG A 143 -9.64 3.48 -18.52
CA ARG A 143 -10.10 4.81 -18.09
C ARG A 143 -9.54 5.10 -16.70
N GLY A 144 -9.07 6.34 -16.49
CA GLY A 144 -8.48 6.76 -15.21
C GLY A 144 -7.06 6.24 -14.91
N ALA A 145 -6.42 5.49 -15.80
CA ALA A 145 -5.03 5.04 -15.63
C ALA A 145 -4.00 6.16 -15.86
N GLU A 146 -4.43 7.39 -16.13
CA GLU A 146 -3.59 8.57 -16.38
C GLU A 146 -2.61 8.83 -15.23
N GLY A 147 -3.06 8.70 -13.97
CA GLY A 147 -2.18 8.86 -12.82
C GLY A 147 -1.09 7.79 -12.73
N LEU A 148 -1.43 6.53 -13.07
CA LEU A 148 -0.47 5.44 -13.15
C LEU A 148 0.50 5.63 -14.32
N LYS A 149 -0.01 6.06 -15.49
CA LYS A 149 0.80 6.39 -16.66
C LYS A 149 1.78 7.51 -16.34
N ALA A 150 1.32 8.63 -15.78
CA ALA A 150 2.17 9.75 -15.43
C ALA A 150 3.27 9.35 -14.43
N SER A 151 2.93 8.55 -13.42
CA SER A 151 3.91 8.01 -12.45
C SER A 151 4.94 7.11 -13.13
N PHE A 152 4.50 6.28 -14.08
CA PHE A 152 5.37 5.40 -14.86
C PHE A 152 6.29 6.18 -15.79
N CYS A 153 5.75 7.14 -16.55
CA CYS A 153 6.51 8.06 -17.41
C CYS A 153 7.58 8.83 -16.60
N ALA A 154 7.21 9.37 -15.43
CA ALA A 154 8.13 10.04 -14.53
C ALA A 154 9.32 9.14 -14.12
N TYR A 155 9.05 7.86 -13.86
CA TYR A 155 10.07 6.89 -13.47
C TYR A 155 11.01 6.50 -14.59
N ILE A 156 10.49 6.23 -15.80
CA ILE A 156 11.31 5.81 -16.94
C ILE A 156 12.10 6.99 -17.49
N LEU A 157 11.49 8.17 -17.66
CA LEU A 157 12.14 9.34 -18.27
C LEU A 157 13.12 10.02 -17.30
N ASN A 158 12.70 10.34 -16.08
CA ASN A 158 13.50 11.16 -15.14
C ASN A 158 14.09 10.36 -13.97
N GLY A 159 13.68 9.12 -13.80
CA GLY A 159 14.19 8.23 -12.76
C GLY A 159 13.40 8.23 -11.46
N SER A 160 13.87 7.44 -10.51
CA SER A 160 13.16 7.10 -9.27
C SER A 160 12.83 8.32 -8.42
N ARG A 161 13.78 9.25 -8.28
CA ARG A 161 13.58 10.45 -7.46
C ARG A 161 12.41 11.29 -7.96
N TYR A 162 12.34 11.54 -9.27
CA TYR A 162 11.26 12.34 -9.85
C TYR A 162 9.90 11.65 -9.72
N ALA A 163 9.86 10.32 -9.94
CA ALA A 163 8.64 9.54 -9.73
C ALA A 163 8.15 9.59 -8.27
N MET A 164 9.06 9.51 -7.30
CA MET A 164 8.71 9.67 -5.88
C MET A 164 8.22 11.08 -5.57
N GLU A 165 8.88 12.11 -6.09
CA GLU A 165 8.44 13.50 -5.88
C GLU A 165 7.02 13.73 -6.44
N GLN A 166 6.70 13.16 -7.59
CA GLN A 166 5.36 13.19 -8.17
C GLN A 166 4.33 12.42 -7.32
N ALA A 167 4.67 11.21 -6.85
CA ALA A 167 3.82 10.45 -5.95
C ALA A 167 3.57 11.18 -4.62
N ARG A 168 4.61 11.83 -4.06
CA ARG A 168 4.50 12.68 -2.87
C ARG A 168 3.59 13.87 -3.10
N ARG A 169 3.75 14.59 -4.22
CA ARG A 169 2.86 15.72 -4.57
C ARG A 169 1.41 15.27 -4.62
N GLN A 170 1.11 14.15 -5.26
CA GLN A 170 -0.23 13.58 -5.32
C GLN A 170 -0.77 13.19 -3.93
N ALA A 171 0.06 12.57 -3.08
CA ALA A 171 -0.31 12.18 -1.72
C ALA A 171 -0.61 13.37 -0.81
N LEU A 172 0.06 14.51 -1.04
CA LEU A 172 -0.10 15.74 -0.25
C LEU A 172 -1.10 16.74 -0.86
N ALA A 173 -1.61 16.48 -2.06
CA ALA A 173 -2.68 17.27 -2.66
C ALA A 173 -4.01 17.01 -1.94
N ALA A 174 -4.81 18.06 -1.74
CA ALA A 174 -6.13 17.91 -1.12
C ALA A 174 -7.07 17.14 -2.06
N ASP A 175 -7.56 15.99 -1.60
CA ASP A 175 -8.50 15.14 -2.33
C ASP A 175 -9.35 14.38 -1.31
N SER A 176 -10.61 14.78 -1.20
CA SER A 176 -11.55 14.20 -0.23
C SER A 176 -11.90 12.76 -0.55
N ASP A 177 -11.93 12.39 -1.83
CA ASP A 177 -12.31 11.04 -2.27
C ASP A 177 -11.21 10.04 -1.91
N CYS A 178 -9.97 10.52 -1.88
CA CYS A 178 -8.77 9.74 -1.58
C CYS A 178 -8.25 9.87 -0.13
N GLN A 179 -9.00 10.52 0.76
CA GLN A 179 -8.58 10.77 2.16
C GLN A 179 -7.23 11.51 2.27
N ARG A 180 -6.98 12.45 1.36
CA ARG A 180 -5.76 13.25 1.29
C ARG A 180 -6.00 14.67 1.82
N PRO A 181 -4.97 15.38 2.30
CA PRO A 181 -3.54 15.04 2.28
C PRO A 181 -3.17 13.94 3.29
N LEU A 182 -2.25 13.06 2.87
CA LEU A 182 -1.63 12.07 3.76
C LEU A 182 -0.61 12.74 4.70
N ASP A 183 -0.31 12.06 5.81
CA ASP A 183 0.78 12.51 6.69
C ASP A 183 2.15 12.15 6.10
N THR A 184 3.22 12.65 6.72
CA THR A 184 4.60 12.34 6.33
C THR A 184 5.39 11.77 7.50
N LEU A 185 6.43 11.01 7.18
CA LEU A 185 7.38 10.54 8.18
C LEU A 185 8.04 11.70 8.94
N GLU A 186 8.30 12.82 8.26
CA GLU A 186 8.87 14.02 8.87
C GLU A 186 7.90 14.66 9.86
N SER A 187 6.61 14.76 9.52
CA SER A 187 5.57 15.20 10.46
C SER A 187 5.54 14.33 11.72
N GLN A 188 5.71 13.01 11.57
CA GLN A 188 5.73 12.09 12.71
C GLN A 188 6.95 12.32 13.60
N ARG A 189 8.13 12.56 13.03
CA ARG A 189 9.33 12.93 13.81
C ARG A 189 9.14 14.23 14.58
N VAL A 190 8.65 15.28 13.92
CA VAL A 190 8.33 16.57 14.55
C VAL A 190 7.31 16.38 15.67
N TRP A 191 6.32 15.52 15.46
CA TRP A 191 5.32 15.19 16.48
C TRP A 191 5.94 14.45 17.68
N LEU A 192 6.87 13.51 17.47
CA LEU A 192 7.59 12.83 18.55
C LEU A 192 8.46 13.79 19.36
N GLU A 193 9.14 14.74 18.71
CA GLU A 193 9.89 15.78 19.40
C GLU A 193 8.97 16.66 20.26
N ARG A 194 7.80 17.04 19.74
CA ARG A 194 6.78 17.76 20.51
C ARG A 194 6.27 16.95 21.68
N MET A 195 6.08 15.64 21.51
CA MET A 195 5.68 14.74 22.60
C MET A 195 6.70 14.73 23.73
N ARG A 196 7.99 14.62 23.40
CA ARG A 196 9.06 14.67 24.40
C ARG A 196 9.05 15.97 25.20
N LYS A 197 8.77 17.11 24.54
CA LYS A 197 8.62 18.41 25.23
C LYS A 197 7.34 18.46 26.08
N ALA A 198 6.22 18.01 25.54
CA ALA A 198 4.93 18.04 26.22
C ALA A 198 4.86 17.17 27.48
N VAL A 199 5.66 16.10 27.54
CA VAL A 199 5.85 15.29 28.76
C VAL A 199 6.51 16.11 29.88
N ASN A 200 7.48 16.97 29.55
CA ASN A 200 8.18 17.79 30.54
C ASN A 200 7.36 19.01 30.97
N ASP A 201 6.61 19.61 30.05
CA ASP A 201 5.92 20.89 30.28
C ASP A 201 4.45 20.72 30.70
N GLY A 202 4.00 19.48 30.95
CA GLY A 202 2.64 19.18 31.42
C GLY A 202 1.53 19.33 30.37
N THR A 203 1.87 19.56 29.09
CA THR A 203 0.90 19.75 27.99
C THR A 203 0.58 18.47 27.22
N PHE A 204 1.03 17.32 27.73
CA PHE A 204 0.88 16.01 27.08
C PHE A 204 -0.56 15.67 26.65
N TYR A 205 -1.55 15.89 27.52
CA TYR A 205 -2.95 15.60 27.20
C TYR A 205 -3.47 16.42 26.01
N GLN A 206 -3.10 17.70 25.95
CA GLN A 206 -3.49 18.58 24.84
C GLN A 206 -2.89 18.08 23.53
N LEU A 207 -1.63 17.67 23.54
CA LEU A 207 -0.96 17.15 22.35
C LEU A 207 -1.64 15.87 21.81
N ILE A 208 -2.04 14.94 22.69
CA ILE A 208 -2.74 13.72 22.28
C ILE A 208 -4.14 14.06 21.77
N TYR A 209 -4.86 14.96 22.45
CA TYR A 209 -6.16 15.44 22.01
C TYR A 209 -6.08 16.05 20.60
N ASP A 210 -5.14 16.97 20.36
CA ASP A 210 -4.96 17.64 19.07
C ASP A 210 -4.64 16.64 17.96
N ARG A 211 -3.80 15.63 18.25
CA ARG A 211 -3.53 14.53 17.33
C ARG A 211 -4.82 13.81 16.96
N ASP A 212 -5.59 13.35 17.93
CA ASP A 212 -6.80 12.59 17.67
C ASP A 212 -7.86 13.44 16.93
N GLN A 213 -7.95 14.75 17.20
CA GLN A 213 -8.79 15.68 16.43
C GLN A 213 -8.36 15.80 14.96
N LEU A 214 -7.05 15.82 14.66
CA LEU A 214 -6.57 15.79 13.27
C LEU A 214 -6.95 14.48 12.58
N ARG A 215 -6.85 13.35 13.27
CA ARG A 215 -7.27 12.03 12.75
C ARG A 215 -8.77 11.96 12.51
N VAL A 216 -9.57 12.64 13.33
CA VAL A 216 -11.01 12.79 13.08
C VAL A 216 -11.27 13.60 11.82
N LYS A 217 -10.59 14.74 11.64
CA LYS A 217 -10.73 15.57 10.43
C LYS A 217 -10.37 14.81 9.15
N ARG A 218 -9.38 13.92 9.21
CA ARG A 218 -8.97 13.03 8.09
C ARG A 218 -9.88 11.81 7.91
N GLY A 219 -10.82 11.56 8.83
CA GLY A 219 -11.71 10.40 8.79
C GLY A 219 -11.08 9.08 9.25
N ALA A 220 -9.87 9.10 9.80
CA ALA A 220 -9.19 7.91 10.32
C ALA A 220 -9.73 7.47 11.70
N LEU A 221 -10.28 8.42 12.46
CA LEU A 221 -10.86 8.21 13.79
C LEU A 221 -12.27 8.81 13.84
N THR A 222 -13.21 8.18 14.56
CA THR A 222 -14.52 8.84 14.81
C THR A 222 -14.42 9.80 15.99
N MET A 223 -15.27 10.84 16.03
CA MET A 223 -15.28 11.77 17.18
C MET A 223 -15.51 11.04 18.51
N SER A 224 -16.39 10.04 18.51
CA SER A 224 -16.63 9.20 19.70
C SER A 224 -15.38 8.43 20.13
N GLN A 225 -14.60 7.89 19.19
CA GLN A 225 -13.33 7.23 19.49
C GLN A 225 -12.30 8.22 20.06
N ALA A 226 -12.19 9.42 19.49
CA ALA A 226 -11.29 10.46 20.00
C ALA A 226 -11.65 10.87 21.44
N MET A 227 -12.93 11.08 21.73
CA MET A 227 -13.40 11.42 23.07
C MET A 227 -13.17 10.28 24.07
N LYS A 228 -13.38 9.03 23.65
CA LYS A 228 -13.09 7.86 24.48
C LYS A 228 -11.60 7.77 24.81
N ASN A 229 -10.72 7.94 23.82
CA ASN A 229 -9.27 7.94 24.03
C ASN A 229 -8.83 9.03 25.02
N ASP A 230 -9.35 10.25 24.88
CA ASP A 230 -9.04 11.36 25.80
C ASP A 230 -9.51 11.08 27.23
N ALA A 231 -10.72 10.54 27.39
CA ALA A 231 -11.27 10.18 28.70
C ALA A 231 -10.47 9.05 29.37
N GLU A 232 -10.11 8.00 28.64
CA GLU A 232 -9.28 6.90 29.14
C GLU A 232 -7.91 7.40 29.56
N LEU A 233 -7.29 8.27 28.77
CA LEU A 233 -5.98 8.84 29.06
C LEU A 233 -5.99 9.71 30.33
N ARG A 234 -6.98 10.60 30.46
CA ARG A 234 -7.15 11.47 31.63
C ARG A 234 -7.55 10.70 32.89
N GLY A 235 -8.18 9.55 32.74
CA GLY A 235 -8.56 8.66 33.84
C GLY A 235 -7.40 7.83 34.40
N LEU A 236 -6.22 7.82 33.78
CA LEU A 236 -5.08 7.03 34.25
C LEU A 236 -4.51 7.60 35.57
N PRO A 237 -4.18 6.74 36.56
CA PRO A 237 -3.37 7.14 37.71
C PRO A 237 -2.01 7.71 37.28
N ALA A 238 -1.45 8.63 38.06
CA ALA A 238 -0.20 9.33 37.70
C ALA A 238 0.96 8.38 37.34
N TYR A 239 1.10 7.26 38.05
CA TYR A 239 2.12 6.25 37.76
C TYR A 239 1.92 5.57 36.40
N GLU A 240 0.68 5.18 36.10
CA GLU A 240 0.32 4.57 34.81
C GLU A 240 0.45 5.57 33.66
N MET A 241 0.18 6.86 33.92
CA MET A 241 0.38 7.93 32.95
C MET A 241 1.87 8.05 32.55
N TYR A 242 2.78 8.07 33.51
CA TYR A 242 4.22 8.11 33.21
C TYR A 242 4.67 6.89 32.38
N ARG A 243 4.19 5.69 32.75
CA ARG A 243 4.45 4.47 31.97
C ARG A 243 3.90 4.56 30.55
N TYR A 244 2.68 5.05 30.39
CA TYR A 244 2.04 5.25 29.09
C TYR A 244 2.84 6.22 28.22
N GLN A 245 3.26 7.38 28.75
CA GLN A 245 4.05 8.37 28.00
C GLN A 245 5.33 7.77 27.43
N ARG A 246 6.08 7.04 28.26
CA ARG A 246 7.32 6.38 27.86
C ARG A 246 7.05 5.28 26.83
N ALA A 247 6.15 4.35 27.13
CA ALA A 247 5.83 3.24 26.24
C ALA A 247 5.30 3.72 24.88
N PHE A 248 4.48 4.78 24.88
CA PHE A 248 3.96 5.38 23.67
C PHE A 248 5.09 6.01 22.84
N TYR A 249 5.97 6.80 23.46
CA TYR A 249 7.09 7.43 22.77
C TYR A 249 8.06 6.40 22.19
N ASP A 250 8.45 5.40 23.00
CA ASP A 250 9.37 4.33 22.60
C ASP A 250 8.77 3.55 21.41
N ARG A 251 7.49 3.17 21.49
CA ARG A 251 6.80 2.45 20.41
C ARG A 251 6.74 3.24 19.11
N GLN A 252 6.42 4.53 19.17
CA GLN A 252 6.32 5.34 17.95
C GLN A 252 7.69 5.66 17.37
N SER A 253 8.71 5.84 18.21
CA SER A 253 10.10 5.96 17.77
C SER A 253 10.56 4.70 17.02
N ASP A 254 10.25 3.52 17.56
CA ASP A 254 10.53 2.24 16.91
C ASP A 254 9.83 2.09 15.56
N VAL A 255 8.59 2.57 15.43
CA VAL A 255 7.83 2.55 14.17
C VAL A 255 8.51 3.43 13.12
N VAL A 256 8.89 4.65 13.49
CA VAL A 256 9.61 5.59 12.60
C VAL A 256 10.95 5.00 12.16
N GLU A 257 11.77 4.50 13.09
CA GLU A 257 13.07 3.91 12.77
C GLU A 257 12.92 2.68 11.87
N ARG A 258 11.92 1.83 12.12
CA ARG A 258 11.61 0.67 11.28
C ARG A 258 11.23 1.08 9.87
N PHE A 259 10.37 2.08 9.74
CA PHE A 259 9.96 2.58 8.42
C PHE A 259 11.16 3.15 7.65
N GLU A 260 12.04 3.91 8.31
CA GLU A 260 13.26 4.44 7.69
C GLU A 260 14.17 3.34 7.15
N LYS A 261 14.37 2.27 7.91
CA LYS A 261 15.14 1.10 7.48
C LYS A 261 14.51 0.43 6.26
N VAL A 262 13.19 0.26 6.25
CA VAL A 262 12.47 -0.28 5.09
C VAL A 262 12.64 0.63 3.88
N ARG A 263 12.40 1.94 4.03
CA ARG A 263 12.54 2.93 2.95
C ARG A 263 13.95 2.93 2.37
N ALA A 264 14.99 2.96 3.21
CA ALA A 264 16.37 2.92 2.75
C ALA A 264 16.71 1.61 2.00
N GLY A 265 16.17 0.48 2.47
CA GLY A 265 16.29 -0.81 1.79
C GLY A 265 15.64 -0.84 0.41
N GLU A 266 14.43 -0.30 0.30
CA GLU A 266 13.68 -0.26 -0.97
C GLU A 266 14.32 0.70 -1.99
N LEU A 267 14.83 1.85 -1.55
CA LEU A 267 15.57 2.75 -2.44
C LEU A 267 16.87 2.13 -2.96
N ARG A 268 17.58 1.36 -2.11
CA ARG A 268 18.76 0.61 -2.54
C ARG A 268 18.38 -0.49 -3.53
N GLY A 269 17.32 -1.25 -3.23
CA GLY A 269 16.80 -2.31 -4.10
C GLY A 269 16.37 -1.78 -5.46
N ASP A 270 15.68 -0.63 -5.51
CA ASP A 270 15.32 0.03 -6.76
C ASP A 270 16.56 0.47 -7.55
N ALA A 271 17.54 1.10 -6.91
CA ALA A 271 18.77 1.51 -7.58
C ALA A 271 19.54 0.31 -8.17
N GLU A 272 19.60 -0.82 -7.45
CA GLU A 272 20.20 -2.07 -7.93
C GLU A 272 19.41 -2.68 -9.08
N TRP A 273 18.08 -2.73 -8.97
CA TRP A 273 17.19 -3.22 -10.03
C TRP A 273 17.38 -2.40 -11.31
N ARG A 274 17.43 -1.07 -11.21
CA ARG A 274 17.62 -0.18 -12.35
C ARG A 274 18.93 -0.43 -13.07
N LYS A 275 20.04 -0.61 -12.31
CA LYS A 275 21.34 -0.97 -12.89
C LYS A 275 21.27 -2.27 -13.69
N GLY A 276 20.55 -3.28 -13.19
CA GLY A 276 20.36 -4.56 -13.88
C GLY A 276 19.36 -4.54 -15.03
N LYS A 277 18.55 -3.48 -15.18
CA LYS A 277 17.47 -3.37 -16.16
C LYS A 277 17.62 -2.17 -17.11
N GLN A 278 18.81 -1.56 -17.16
CA GLN A 278 19.06 -0.33 -17.92
C GLN A 278 18.61 -0.44 -19.39
N ALA A 279 18.98 -1.52 -20.09
CA ALA A 279 18.59 -1.71 -21.50
C ALA A 279 17.06 -1.79 -21.71
N VAL A 280 16.34 -2.41 -20.76
CA VAL A 280 14.87 -2.49 -20.82
C VAL A 280 14.24 -1.13 -20.56
N LEU A 281 14.81 -0.36 -19.63
CA LEU A 281 14.38 1.01 -19.36
C LEU A 281 14.62 1.92 -20.56
N ASP A 282 15.73 1.75 -21.28
CA ASP A 282 16.04 2.54 -22.48
C ASP A 282 15.05 2.22 -23.62
N SER A 283 14.71 0.96 -23.84
CA SER A 283 13.64 0.59 -24.79
C SER A 283 12.27 1.14 -24.36
N ALA A 284 11.93 1.09 -23.07
CA ALA A 284 10.69 1.67 -22.57
C ALA A 284 10.65 3.20 -22.73
N ARG A 285 11.78 3.91 -22.63
CA ARG A 285 11.83 5.36 -22.88
C ARG A 285 11.47 5.71 -24.32
N GLU A 286 11.85 4.88 -25.28
CA GLU A 286 11.51 5.10 -26.69
C GLU A 286 10.00 4.98 -26.91
N GLU A 287 9.37 3.92 -26.39
CA GLU A 287 7.92 3.69 -26.44
C GLU A 287 7.12 4.84 -25.80
N PHE A 288 7.65 5.44 -24.74
CA PHE A 288 6.99 6.47 -23.94
C PHE A 288 7.59 7.87 -24.12
N SER A 289 8.27 8.11 -25.24
CA SER A 289 8.93 9.39 -25.53
C SER A 289 7.96 10.57 -25.60
N ASP A 290 6.71 10.32 -26.00
CA ASP A 290 5.62 11.32 -26.07
C ASP A 290 4.89 11.55 -24.72
N CYS A 291 5.37 10.99 -23.61
CA CYS A 291 4.74 11.24 -22.32
C CYS A 291 4.83 12.72 -21.94
N VAL A 292 3.66 13.37 -21.80
CA VAL A 292 3.56 14.67 -21.14
C VAL A 292 3.67 14.45 -19.63
N LEU A 293 4.74 14.96 -19.03
CA LEU A 293 4.92 14.92 -17.59
C LEU A 293 4.08 16.03 -16.93
N PRO A 294 3.38 15.74 -15.83
CA PRO A 294 2.70 16.77 -15.07
C PRO A 294 3.71 17.72 -14.42
N ASP A 295 3.39 19.02 -14.43
CA ASP A 295 4.19 20.11 -13.87
C ASP A 295 4.40 20.01 -12.34
#